data_AF-A0A433HHS9-F1
#
_entry.id   AF-A0A433HHS9-F1
#
_cell.length_a   1.000
_cell.length_b   1.000
_cell.length_c   1.000
_cell.angle_alpha   90.00
_cell.angle_beta   90.00
_cell.angle_gamma   90.00
#
_symmetry.space_group_name_H-M   'P 1'
#
loop_
_entity.id
_entity.type
_entity.pdbx_description
1 polymer ?
#
loop_
_entity_poly.entity_id
_entity_poly.type
_entity_poly.pdbx_seq_one_letter_code
_entity_poly.pdbx_strand_id
1 'polypeptide(L)'
;MSFNPHTLGRRLREARENCGLSQQVAADSIGIPRTAVTQLEAGNRAVSTLELAQLAELYKQPVADFFGEQPLHEDDLLVALHRLAPGLDTRSDIKEQVERCLSLCREGCSLEKLLGRSPRSGPPAYNLPAPRTASEAVRQGEQVALQERKRLGLGQTPISNMGELISDQGIWSSGVNLPDEMSGLFLRHTSIGMAILVNFDHVQGRKRFSYAHEYAHALLDRDRTATVSTRDNASELIEKRANAFAAALLMPGEGVTEFLRALDKGLPSRYEQTIFDVATEGRIDTQTRPVPGSQAITHQDAALLAHHFGVSYQAATYRLKSLNLVSQPECAKLLERESEGKGFLDFLRMLDDLDKPESRERQDRELKSQIVHLAIEAYRREEISRGKLLDLSKKLELPGRKLIELAEAVKED
;
A
#
# COMPACT_ATOMS: atom_id res chain seq x y z
N MET A 1 -17.85 14.58 14.30
CA MET A 1 -18.34 13.20 14.40
C MET A 1 -19.85 13.25 14.44
N SER A 2 -20.54 12.70 13.44
CA SER A 2 -22.01 12.68 13.42
C SER A 2 -22.49 11.46 14.23
N PHE A 3 -23.17 11.71 15.34
CA PHE A 3 -23.74 10.69 16.21
C PHE A 3 -25.04 10.16 15.55
N ASN A 4 -25.09 8.87 15.22
CA ASN A 4 -26.29 8.24 14.68
C ASN A 4 -26.97 7.36 15.76
N PRO A 5 -28.13 7.77 16.31
CA PRO A 5 -28.87 7.02 17.33
C PRO A 5 -29.26 5.59 16.90
N HIS A 6 -29.54 5.37 15.62
CA HIS A 6 -29.87 4.03 15.10
C HIS A 6 -28.68 3.09 15.13
N THR A 7 -27.46 3.60 14.92
CA THR A 7 -26.23 2.79 15.01
C THR A 7 -25.97 2.35 16.44
N LEU A 8 -26.17 3.24 17.42
CA LEU A 8 -26.03 2.91 18.84
C LEU A 8 -27.08 1.87 19.29
N GLY A 9 -28.34 2.06 18.88
CA GLY A 9 -29.43 1.12 19.19
C GLY A 9 -29.16 -0.29 18.68
N ARG A 10 -28.70 -0.42 17.42
CA ARG A 10 -28.29 -1.70 16.85
C ARG A 10 -27.18 -2.38 17.65
N ARG A 11 -26.17 -1.63 18.11
CA ARG A 11 -25.05 -2.18 18.89
C ARG A 11 -25.47 -2.69 20.27
N LEU A 12 -26.37 -1.98 20.93
CA LEU A 12 -26.94 -2.42 22.20
C LEU A 12 -27.71 -3.74 22.02
N ARG A 13 -28.44 -3.87 20.92
CA ARG A 13 -29.14 -5.11 20.57
C ARG A 13 -28.18 -6.28 20.35
N GLU A 14 -27.14 -6.08 19.55
CA GLU A 14 -26.14 -7.13 19.26
C GLU A 14 -25.40 -7.57 20.53
N ALA A 15 -24.97 -6.63 21.38
CA ALA A 15 -24.31 -6.95 22.64
C ALA A 15 -25.23 -7.76 23.59
N ARG A 16 -26.53 -7.42 23.64
CA ARG A 16 -27.53 -8.18 24.38
C ARG A 16 -27.67 -9.62 23.85
N GLU A 17 -27.78 -9.77 22.54
CA GLU A 17 -27.95 -11.06 21.88
C GLU A 17 -26.71 -11.95 22.05
N ASN A 18 -25.50 -11.39 22.01
CA ASN A 18 -24.24 -12.09 22.27
C ASN A 18 -24.13 -12.62 23.71
N CYS A 19 -24.80 -11.97 24.66
CA CYS A 19 -24.91 -12.45 26.04
C CYS A 19 -26.06 -13.46 26.24
N GLY A 20 -26.82 -13.79 25.19
CA GLY A 20 -27.98 -14.68 25.26
C GLY A 20 -29.16 -14.10 26.06
N LEU A 21 -29.20 -12.79 26.27
CA LEU A 21 -30.21 -12.13 27.10
C LEU A 21 -31.44 -11.74 26.29
N SER A 22 -32.63 -11.91 26.86
CA SER A 22 -33.86 -11.36 26.27
C SER A 22 -33.99 -9.87 26.58
N GLN A 23 -34.77 -9.14 25.77
CA GLN A 23 -35.08 -7.73 26.06
C GLN A 23 -35.74 -7.55 27.44
N GLN A 24 -36.53 -8.55 27.88
CA GLN A 24 -37.15 -8.52 29.20
C GLN A 24 -36.09 -8.59 30.31
N VAL A 25 -35.13 -9.51 30.19
CA VAL A 25 -34.05 -9.65 31.19
C VAL A 25 -33.17 -8.41 31.23
N ALA A 26 -32.86 -7.81 30.08
CA ALA A 26 -32.12 -6.55 30.03
C ALA A 26 -32.88 -5.40 30.71
N ALA A 27 -34.18 -5.28 30.44
CA ALA A 27 -35.05 -4.27 31.01
C ALA A 27 -35.13 -4.38 32.55
N ASP A 28 -35.32 -5.61 33.05
CA ASP A 28 -35.39 -5.90 34.48
C ASP A 28 -34.06 -5.61 35.19
N SER A 29 -32.93 -5.88 34.52
CA SER A 29 -31.58 -5.70 35.09
C SER A 29 -31.18 -4.23 35.28
N ILE A 30 -31.71 -3.33 34.44
CA ILE A 30 -31.42 -1.88 34.54
C ILE A 30 -32.61 -1.06 35.05
N GLY A 31 -33.72 -1.71 35.39
CA GLY A 31 -34.89 -1.07 35.99
C GLY A 31 -35.72 -0.20 35.05
N ILE A 32 -35.79 -0.52 33.75
CA ILE A 32 -36.62 0.19 32.77
C ILE A 32 -37.69 -0.71 32.16
N PRO A 33 -38.79 -0.19 31.59
CA PRO A 33 -39.78 -1.01 30.90
C PRO A 33 -39.19 -1.74 29.68
N ARG A 34 -39.65 -2.97 29.39
CA ARG A 34 -39.23 -3.71 28.17
C ARG A 34 -39.40 -2.90 26.89
N THR A 35 -40.49 -2.15 26.78
CA THR A 35 -40.76 -1.26 25.65
C THR A 35 -39.70 -0.17 25.48
N ALA A 36 -39.09 0.30 26.58
CA ALA A 36 -38.00 1.26 26.53
C ALA A 36 -36.74 0.63 25.93
N VAL A 37 -36.37 -0.61 26.31
CA VAL A 37 -35.27 -1.36 25.68
C VAL A 37 -35.53 -1.53 24.18
N THR A 38 -36.75 -1.88 23.78
CA THR A 38 -37.11 -1.99 22.35
C THR A 38 -36.92 -0.66 21.59
N GLN A 39 -37.30 0.48 22.18
CA GLN A 39 -37.13 1.79 21.54
C GLN A 39 -35.67 2.26 21.52
N LEU A 40 -34.88 1.90 22.54
CA LEU A 40 -33.44 2.12 22.55
C LEU A 40 -32.76 1.32 21.44
N GLU A 41 -33.07 0.03 21.32
CA GLU A 41 -32.52 -0.86 20.28
C GLU A 41 -32.92 -0.47 18.86
N ALA A 42 -34.12 0.11 18.69
CA ALA A 42 -34.59 0.64 17.41
C ALA A 42 -33.95 1.99 17.04
N GLY A 43 -33.30 2.68 17.98
CA GLY A 43 -32.75 4.03 17.79
C GLY A 43 -33.79 5.15 17.81
N ASN A 44 -35.04 4.83 18.15
CA ASN A 44 -36.14 5.79 18.24
C ASN A 44 -36.13 6.58 19.56
N ARG A 45 -35.34 6.13 20.53
CA ARG A 45 -35.14 6.78 21.82
C ARG A 45 -33.65 6.93 22.09
N ALA A 46 -33.25 8.13 22.54
CA ALA A 46 -31.88 8.37 22.97
C ALA A 46 -31.56 7.56 24.23
N VAL A 47 -30.36 6.96 24.25
CA VAL A 47 -29.82 6.23 25.40
C VAL A 47 -29.16 7.26 26.32
N SER A 48 -29.55 7.30 27.59
CA SER A 48 -28.87 8.14 28.57
C SER A 48 -27.49 7.57 28.93
N THR A 49 -26.60 8.41 29.47
CA THR A 49 -25.27 7.98 29.93
C THR A 49 -25.33 6.92 31.02
N LEU A 50 -26.32 7.01 31.92
CA LEU A 50 -26.53 6.04 32.99
C LEU A 50 -27.02 4.69 32.44
N GLU A 51 -28.04 4.70 31.57
CA GLU A 51 -28.53 3.49 30.91
C GLU A 51 -27.42 2.82 30.10
N LEU A 52 -26.61 3.61 29.39
CA LEU A 52 -25.50 3.07 28.60
C LEU A 52 -24.44 2.40 29.48
N ALA A 53 -24.09 2.99 30.63
CA ALA A 53 -23.14 2.40 31.56
C ALA A 53 -23.67 1.08 32.15
N GLN A 54 -24.94 1.04 32.55
CA GLN A 54 -25.59 -0.15 33.10
C GLN A 54 -25.72 -1.27 32.05
N LEU A 55 -26.07 -0.92 30.81
CA LEU A 55 -26.13 -1.87 29.70
C LEU A 55 -24.75 -2.39 29.32
N ALA A 56 -23.73 -1.54 29.28
CA ALA A 56 -22.35 -1.93 29.03
C ALA A 56 -21.84 -2.94 30.08
N GLU A 57 -22.13 -2.70 31.36
CA GLU A 57 -21.80 -3.61 32.45
C GLU A 57 -22.55 -4.95 32.31
N LEU A 58 -23.86 -4.89 32.07
CA LEU A 58 -24.70 -6.08 31.87
C LEU A 58 -24.23 -6.94 30.68
N TYR A 59 -23.81 -6.29 29.59
CA TYR A 59 -23.36 -6.94 28.37
C TYR A 59 -21.86 -7.27 28.38
N LYS A 60 -21.16 -6.99 29.50
CA LYS A 60 -19.73 -7.26 29.68
C LYS A 60 -18.86 -6.64 28.57
N GLN A 61 -19.23 -5.45 28.11
CA GLN A 61 -18.59 -4.76 27.00
C GLN A 61 -18.27 -3.30 27.38
N PRO A 62 -17.02 -2.81 27.21
CA PRO A 62 -16.67 -1.42 27.48
C PRO A 62 -17.57 -0.41 26.75
N VAL A 63 -17.92 0.69 27.42
CA VAL A 63 -18.74 1.78 26.85
C VAL A 63 -18.16 2.29 25.53
N ALA A 64 -16.82 2.38 25.43
CA ALA A 64 -16.11 2.82 24.23
C ALA A 64 -16.42 1.97 22.99
N ASP A 65 -16.70 0.67 23.14
CA ASP A 65 -16.95 -0.23 22.01
C ASP A 65 -18.34 0.01 21.38
N PHE A 66 -19.29 0.57 22.13
CA PHE A 66 -20.57 1.03 21.59
C PHE A 66 -20.44 2.27 20.72
N PHE A 67 -19.30 2.98 20.82
CA PHE A 67 -18.97 4.16 20.01
C PHE A 67 -17.84 3.90 19.02
N GLY A 68 -17.02 2.86 19.20
CA GLY A 68 -15.96 2.48 18.28
C GLY A 68 -16.53 2.13 16.91
N GLU A 69 -15.84 2.45 15.82
CA GLU A 69 -16.19 1.88 14.51
C GLU A 69 -16.23 0.35 14.67
N GLN A 70 -17.33 -0.28 14.27
CA GLN A 70 -17.41 -1.74 14.36
C GLN A 70 -16.22 -2.33 13.58
N PRO A 71 -15.68 -3.50 14.00
CA PRO A 71 -15.17 -4.40 13.01
C PRO A 71 -16.33 -4.71 12.07
N LEU A 72 -16.30 -4.05 10.93
CA LEU A 72 -16.99 -4.43 9.72
C LEU A 72 -16.89 -5.97 9.58
N HIS A 73 -18.00 -6.64 9.26
CA HIS A 73 -18.00 -8.11 9.08
C HIS A 73 -17.11 -8.47 7.86
N GLU A 74 -16.70 -9.73 7.71
CA GLU A 74 -15.96 -10.18 6.51
C GLU A 74 -16.64 -9.74 5.21
N ASP A 75 -17.98 -9.68 5.24
CA ASP A 75 -18.84 -9.21 4.16
C ASP A 75 -18.60 -7.75 3.79
N ASP A 76 -18.19 -6.87 4.69
CA ASP A 76 -18.07 -5.44 4.39
C ASP A 76 -16.84 -5.10 3.51
N LEU A 77 -15.73 -5.83 3.68
CA LEU A 77 -14.56 -5.71 2.81
C LEU A 77 -14.87 -6.23 1.41
N LEU A 78 -15.50 -7.40 1.34
CA LEU A 78 -15.92 -8.01 0.08
C LEU A 78 -17.01 -7.19 -0.61
N VAL A 79 -18.00 -6.69 0.12
CA VAL A 79 -19.05 -5.81 -0.39
C VAL A 79 -18.45 -4.48 -0.86
N ALA A 80 -17.49 -3.90 -0.12
CA ALA A 80 -16.78 -2.72 -0.59
C ALA A 80 -16.02 -3.00 -1.89
N LEU A 81 -15.33 -4.13 -1.98
CA LEU A 81 -14.64 -4.56 -3.20
C LEU A 81 -15.60 -4.80 -4.36
N HIS A 82 -16.72 -5.48 -4.14
CA HIS A 82 -17.77 -5.72 -5.14
C HIS A 82 -18.38 -4.42 -5.67
N ARG A 83 -18.54 -3.40 -4.82
CA ARG A 83 -19.03 -2.07 -5.25
C ARG A 83 -18.01 -1.31 -6.09
N LEU A 84 -16.73 -1.38 -5.73
CA LEU A 84 -15.67 -0.62 -6.38
C LEU A 84 -15.17 -1.27 -7.67
N ALA A 85 -15.32 -2.59 -7.79
CA ALA A 85 -14.89 -3.37 -8.93
C ALA A 85 -15.92 -4.46 -9.26
N PRO A 86 -17.07 -4.08 -9.86
CA PRO A 86 -18.13 -5.03 -10.20
C PRO A 86 -17.68 -6.16 -11.15
N GLY A 87 -16.60 -5.96 -11.91
CA GLY A 87 -15.97 -6.99 -12.74
C GLY A 87 -15.23 -8.09 -11.98
N LEU A 88 -15.04 -7.98 -10.65
CA LEU A 88 -14.54 -9.07 -9.80
C LEU A 88 -15.61 -10.15 -9.58
N ASP A 89 -16.89 -9.79 -9.68
CA ASP A 89 -18.02 -10.70 -9.38
C ASP A 89 -18.26 -11.72 -10.50
N THR A 90 -17.79 -11.42 -11.72
CA THR A 90 -17.96 -12.29 -12.90
C THR A 90 -16.90 -13.39 -13.03
N ARG A 91 -15.88 -13.42 -12.15
CA ARG A 91 -14.76 -14.36 -12.21
C ARG A 91 -14.43 -14.90 -10.81
N SER A 92 -14.97 -16.08 -10.47
CA SER A 92 -14.84 -16.65 -9.11
C SER A 92 -13.39 -16.91 -8.70
N ASP A 93 -12.51 -17.18 -9.67
CA ASP A 93 -11.08 -17.41 -9.46
C ASP A 93 -10.38 -16.19 -8.84
N ILE A 94 -10.67 -14.98 -9.29
CA ILE A 94 -10.03 -13.77 -8.74
C ILE A 94 -10.54 -13.49 -7.34
N LYS A 95 -11.85 -13.66 -7.11
CA LYS A 95 -12.47 -13.50 -5.79
C LYS A 95 -11.82 -14.45 -4.79
N GLU A 96 -11.69 -15.74 -5.14
CA GLU A 96 -11.01 -16.74 -4.31
C GLU A 96 -9.57 -16.36 -3.99
N GLN A 97 -8.82 -15.80 -4.96
CA GLN A 97 -7.44 -15.36 -4.72
C GLN A 97 -7.34 -14.18 -3.75
N VAL A 98 -8.21 -13.18 -3.89
CA VAL A 98 -8.25 -12.04 -2.95
C VAL A 98 -8.69 -12.51 -1.56
N GLU A 99 -9.72 -13.35 -1.47
CA GLU A 99 -10.18 -13.94 -0.20
C GLU A 99 -9.09 -14.78 0.48
N ARG A 100 -8.36 -15.60 -0.29
CA ARG A 100 -7.21 -16.37 0.21
C ARG A 100 -6.16 -15.45 0.81
N CYS A 101 -5.79 -14.38 0.11
CA CYS A 101 -4.82 -13.41 0.61
C CYS A 101 -5.30 -12.72 1.90
N LEU A 102 -6.58 -12.33 1.97
CA LEU A 102 -7.15 -11.72 3.17
C LEU A 102 -7.19 -12.69 4.35
N SER A 103 -7.51 -13.97 4.09
CA SER A 103 -7.47 -15.04 5.09
C SER A 103 -6.05 -15.21 5.67
N LEU A 104 -5.02 -15.13 4.82
CA LEU A 104 -3.62 -15.14 5.26
C LEU A 104 -3.27 -13.93 6.13
N CYS A 105 -3.67 -12.72 5.75
CA CYS A 105 -3.45 -11.52 6.57
C CYS A 105 -4.12 -11.65 7.96
N ARG A 106 -5.34 -12.22 8.02
CA ARG A 106 -6.05 -12.48 9.29
C ARG A 106 -5.31 -13.48 10.17
N GLU A 107 -4.79 -14.56 9.58
CA GLU A 107 -3.95 -15.52 10.30
C GLU A 107 -2.69 -14.85 10.85
N GLY A 108 -2.03 -13.99 10.04
CA GLY A 108 -0.90 -13.17 10.48
C GLY A 108 -1.25 -12.31 11.71
N CYS A 109 -2.33 -11.53 11.66
CA CYS A 109 -2.80 -10.73 12.79
C CYS A 109 -3.16 -11.57 14.03
N SER A 110 -3.74 -12.76 13.83
CA SER A 110 -4.07 -13.69 14.92
C SER A 110 -2.80 -14.17 15.62
N LEU A 111 -1.77 -14.54 14.85
CA LEU A 111 -0.47 -14.94 15.38
C LEU A 111 0.23 -13.79 16.10
N GLU A 112 0.18 -12.56 15.57
CA GLU A 112 0.72 -11.38 16.25
C GLU A 112 0.05 -11.17 17.62
N LYS A 113 -1.26 -11.33 17.70
CA LYS A 113 -2.02 -11.22 18.95
C LYS A 113 -1.64 -12.31 19.96
N LEU A 114 -1.52 -13.57 19.52
CA LEU A 114 -1.06 -14.68 20.37
C LEU A 114 0.36 -14.42 20.92
N LEU A 115 1.23 -13.83 20.10
CA LEU A 115 2.59 -13.47 20.50
C LEU A 115 2.67 -12.21 21.39
N GLY A 116 1.53 -11.62 21.78
CA GLY A 116 1.46 -10.41 22.59
C GLY A 116 1.97 -9.16 21.86
N ARG A 117 2.03 -9.17 20.52
CA ARG A 117 2.44 -8.00 19.73
C ARG A 117 1.31 -6.98 19.67
N SER A 118 1.65 -5.70 19.69
CA SER A 118 0.68 -4.64 19.44
C SER A 118 0.17 -4.70 17.99
N PRO A 119 -1.09 -4.28 17.74
CA PRO A 119 -1.60 -4.16 16.38
C PRO A 119 -0.70 -3.29 15.52
N ARG A 120 -0.54 -3.67 14.24
CA ARG A 120 0.23 -2.90 13.26
C ARG A 120 -0.31 -1.48 13.18
N SER A 121 0.54 -0.50 13.49
CA SER A 121 0.15 0.92 13.56
C SER A 121 -0.01 1.57 12.18
N GLY A 122 0.46 0.90 11.12
CA GLY A 122 0.54 1.43 9.76
C GLY A 122 1.49 2.63 9.63
N PRO A 123 1.71 3.15 8.41
CA PRO A 123 2.50 4.36 8.21
C PRO A 123 1.75 5.61 8.73
N PRO A 124 2.42 6.76 8.90
CA PRO A 124 1.76 8.02 9.25
C PRO A 124 0.72 8.43 8.19
N ALA A 125 -0.32 9.14 8.63
CA ALA A 125 -1.33 9.70 7.75
C ALA A 125 -0.90 11.08 7.25
N TYR A 126 -0.95 11.29 5.94
CA TYR A 126 -0.76 12.61 5.34
C TYR A 126 -2.13 13.22 5.06
N ASN A 127 -2.64 13.97 6.04
CA ASN A 127 -3.96 14.57 5.96
C ASN A 127 -3.93 15.82 5.06
N LEU A 128 -4.15 15.62 3.77
CA LEU A 128 -4.28 16.68 2.77
C LEU A 128 -5.72 16.74 2.25
N PRO A 129 -6.25 17.93 1.93
CA PRO A 129 -7.55 18.03 1.28
C PRO A 129 -7.54 17.30 -0.07
N ALA A 130 -8.69 16.74 -0.46
CA ALA A 130 -8.84 16.12 -1.77
C ALA A 130 -8.46 17.13 -2.88
N PRO A 131 -7.65 16.71 -3.88
CA PRO A 131 -7.19 17.61 -4.93
C PRO A 131 -8.38 18.09 -5.76
N ARG A 132 -8.39 19.40 -6.08
CA ARG A 132 -9.46 20.02 -6.89
C ARG A 132 -9.08 20.14 -8.36
N THR A 133 -7.80 20.03 -8.68
CA THR A 133 -7.26 20.10 -10.04
C THR A 133 -6.17 19.05 -10.25
N ALA A 134 -5.87 18.74 -11.51
CA ALA A 134 -4.78 17.83 -11.85
C ALA A 134 -3.41 18.36 -11.39
N SER A 135 -3.18 19.67 -11.49
CA SER A 135 -1.94 20.31 -11.01
C SER A 135 -1.79 20.16 -9.49
N GLU A 136 -2.88 20.35 -8.75
CA GLU A 136 -2.87 20.14 -7.30
C GLU A 136 -2.61 18.67 -6.94
N ALA A 137 -3.25 17.72 -7.65
CA ALA A 137 -3.01 16.30 -7.46
C ALA A 137 -1.53 15.93 -7.63
N VAL A 138 -0.89 16.43 -8.70
CA VAL A 138 0.54 16.21 -8.96
C VAL A 138 1.39 16.80 -7.83
N ARG A 139 1.18 18.07 -7.49
CA ARG A 139 1.93 18.74 -6.42
C ARG A 139 1.81 18.02 -5.07
N GLN A 140 0.59 17.60 -4.69
CA GLN A 140 0.36 16.85 -3.46
C GLN A 140 1.12 15.52 -3.46
N GLY A 141 1.04 14.76 -4.57
CA GLY A 141 1.74 13.48 -4.70
C GLY A 141 3.26 13.62 -4.58
N GLU A 142 3.85 14.58 -5.30
CA GLU A 142 5.30 14.84 -5.25
C GLU A 142 5.77 15.31 -3.87
N GLN A 143 5.00 16.20 -3.23
CA GLN A 143 5.30 16.68 -1.88
C GLN A 143 5.34 15.53 -0.88
N VAL A 144 4.32 14.66 -0.90
CA VAL A 144 4.21 13.55 0.05
C VAL A 144 5.29 12.51 -0.24
N ALA A 145 5.62 12.26 -1.50
CA ALA A 145 6.74 11.37 -1.86
C ALA A 145 8.06 11.87 -1.27
N LEU A 146 8.36 13.17 -1.37
CA LEU A 146 9.57 13.75 -0.79
C LEU A 146 9.59 13.66 0.75
N GLN A 147 8.47 13.98 1.39
CA GLN A 147 8.33 13.86 2.84
C GLN A 147 8.53 12.41 3.30
N GLU A 148 7.99 11.47 2.54
CA GLU A 148 8.06 10.06 2.86
C GLU A 148 9.46 9.48 2.64
N ARG A 149 10.15 9.84 1.56
CA ARG A 149 11.57 9.50 1.38
C ARG A 149 12.44 10.03 2.51
N LYS A 150 12.17 11.25 2.98
CA LYS A 150 12.89 11.85 4.13
C LYS A 150 12.61 11.09 5.43
N ARG A 151 11.34 10.75 5.71
CA ARG A 151 10.94 10.01 6.90
C ARG A 151 11.60 8.62 6.95
N LEU A 152 11.65 7.96 5.80
CA LEU A 152 12.20 6.60 5.65
C LEU A 152 13.73 6.60 5.48
N GLY A 153 14.39 7.75 5.39
CA GLY A 153 15.84 7.83 5.23
C GLY A 153 16.36 7.27 3.90
N LEU A 154 15.53 7.30 2.84
CA LEU A 154 15.84 6.66 1.55
C LEU A 154 16.84 7.45 0.70
N GLY A 155 17.18 8.68 1.08
CA GLY A 155 18.05 9.56 0.28
C GLY A 155 17.53 9.74 -1.14
N GLN A 156 18.42 9.69 -2.14
CA GLN A 156 18.09 9.79 -3.57
C GLN A 156 18.24 8.47 -4.35
N THR A 157 18.61 7.39 -3.65
CA THR A 157 18.91 6.09 -4.28
C THR A 157 17.64 5.32 -4.64
N PRO A 158 17.72 4.38 -5.61
CA PRO A 158 16.63 3.45 -5.89
C PRO A 158 16.22 2.66 -4.64
N ILE A 159 14.91 2.42 -4.50
CA ILE A 159 14.37 1.55 -3.44
C ILE A 159 14.67 0.09 -3.80
N SER A 160 15.23 -0.74 -2.93
CA SER A 160 15.58 -2.12 -3.33
C SER A 160 14.33 -2.99 -3.58
N ASN A 161 13.44 -3.09 -2.61
CA ASN A 161 12.21 -3.88 -2.71
C ASN A 161 11.02 -3.08 -2.14
N MET A 162 10.02 -2.80 -2.99
CA MET A 162 8.82 -2.05 -2.57
C MET A 162 7.91 -2.86 -1.63
N GLY A 163 7.79 -4.17 -1.81
CA GLY A 163 6.97 -5.03 -0.95
C GLY A 163 7.53 -5.12 0.47
N GLU A 164 8.84 -5.29 0.59
CA GLU A 164 9.54 -5.25 1.89
C GLU A 164 9.42 -3.88 2.56
N LEU A 165 9.64 -2.79 1.80
CA LEU A 165 9.48 -1.43 2.34
C LEU A 165 8.06 -1.22 2.90
N ILE A 166 7.03 -1.60 2.14
CA ILE A 166 5.62 -1.49 2.54
C ILE A 166 5.35 -2.34 3.79
N SER A 167 5.91 -3.55 3.82
CA SER A 167 5.81 -4.48 4.94
C SER A 167 6.41 -3.93 6.24
N ASP A 168 7.58 -3.30 6.14
CA ASP A 168 8.24 -2.64 7.27
C ASP A 168 7.44 -1.45 7.82
N GLN A 169 6.52 -0.89 7.02
CA GLN A 169 5.57 0.13 7.46
C GLN A 169 4.28 -0.45 8.08
N GLY A 170 4.26 -1.76 8.34
CA GLY A 170 3.13 -2.43 8.97
C GLY A 170 1.94 -2.65 8.04
N ILE A 171 2.17 -2.72 6.72
CA ILE A 171 1.13 -3.04 5.72
C ILE A 171 1.42 -4.42 5.14
N TRP A 172 0.42 -5.29 5.08
CA TRP A 172 0.56 -6.57 4.38
C TRP A 172 0.69 -6.36 2.88
N SER A 173 1.68 -6.95 2.21
CA SER A 173 1.86 -6.81 0.77
C SER A 173 1.86 -8.17 0.07
N SER A 174 1.12 -8.30 -1.03
CA SER A 174 1.10 -9.54 -1.83
C SER A 174 0.88 -9.29 -3.32
N GLY A 175 1.40 -10.20 -4.14
CA GLY A 175 1.12 -10.26 -5.57
C GLY A 175 -0.01 -11.24 -5.86
N VAL A 176 -1.14 -10.74 -6.36
CA VAL A 176 -2.35 -11.53 -6.63
C VAL A 176 -2.63 -11.56 -8.13
N ASN A 177 -3.09 -12.67 -8.67
CA ASN A 177 -3.55 -12.72 -10.07
C ASN A 177 -4.83 -11.91 -10.20
N LEU A 178 -4.71 -10.74 -10.83
CA LEU A 178 -5.81 -9.80 -11.04
C LEU A 178 -6.06 -9.65 -12.56
N PRO A 179 -7.23 -9.15 -12.99
CA PRO A 179 -7.44 -8.72 -14.37
C PRO A 179 -6.35 -7.74 -14.82
N ASP A 180 -5.94 -7.78 -16.10
CA ASP A 180 -4.91 -6.86 -16.64
C ASP A 180 -5.34 -5.37 -16.59
N GLU A 181 -6.66 -5.12 -16.50
CA GLU A 181 -7.23 -3.80 -16.27
C GLU A 181 -7.00 -3.29 -14.84
N MET A 182 -6.78 -4.19 -13.88
CA MET A 182 -6.55 -3.87 -12.47
C MET A 182 -5.05 -3.89 -12.17
N SER A 183 -4.54 -2.78 -11.64
CA SER A 183 -3.12 -2.66 -11.31
C SER A 183 -2.81 -2.99 -9.86
N GLY A 184 -3.77 -2.76 -8.96
CA GLY A 184 -3.66 -3.07 -7.55
C GLY A 184 -4.90 -2.68 -6.75
N LEU A 185 -4.84 -3.00 -5.46
CA LEU A 185 -5.84 -2.69 -4.47
C LEU A 185 -5.16 -2.25 -3.17
N PHE A 186 -5.69 -1.20 -2.57
CA PHE A 186 -5.42 -0.84 -1.19
C PHE A 186 -6.64 -1.18 -0.34
N LEU A 187 -6.42 -1.87 0.77
CA LEU A 187 -7.45 -2.34 1.68
C LEU A 187 -7.12 -1.91 3.10
N ARG A 188 -8.13 -1.45 3.83
CA ARG A 188 -8.05 -1.13 5.25
C ARG A 188 -9.23 -1.74 5.98
N HIS A 189 -8.94 -2.52 7.01
CA HIS A 189 -9.96 -3.13 7.83
C HIS A 189 -9.43 -3.48 9.21
N THR A 190 -10.25 -3.36 10.24
CA THR A 190 -9.84 -3.59 11.64
C THR A 190 -9.29 -5.00 11.90
N SER A 191 -9.75 -6.02 11.16
CA SER A 191 -9.28 -7.40 11.31
C SER A 191 -7.90 -7.69 10.69
N ILE A 192 -7.44 -6.88 9.73
CA ILE A 192 -6.16 -7.09 9.03
C ILE A 192 -5.22 -5.88 9.10
N GLY A 193 -5.67 -4.75 9.65
CA GLY A 193 -4.97 -3.49 9.53
C GLY A 193 -5.06 -2.96 8.10
N MET A 194 -3.92 -2.91 7.41
CA MET A 194 -3.81 -2.45 6.02
C MET A 194 -3.20 -3.54 5.16
N ALA A 195 -3.66 -3.66 3.92
CA ALA A 195 -3.09 -4.55 2.92
C ALA A 195 -3.00 -3.86 1.55
N ILE A 196 -1.95 -4.18 0.81
CA ILE A 196 -1.73 -3.78 -0.58
C ILE A 196 -1.58 -5.05 -1.42
N LEU A 197 -2.44 -5.17 -2.43
CA LEU A 197 -2.41 -6.27 -3.38
C LEU A 197 -2.09 -5.70 -4.76
N VAL A 198 -1.12 -6.26 -5.47
CA VAL A 198 -0.81 -5.82 -6.85
C VAL A 198 -0.97 -6.96 -7.82
N ASN A 199 -1.20 -6.65 -9.09
CA ASN A 199 -1.33 -7.68 -10.11
C ASN A 199 0.00 -8.44 -10.32
N PHE A 200 0.03 -9.72 -9.95
CA PHE A 200 1.20 -10.58 -10.03
C PHE A 200 1.71 -10.78 -11.47
N ASP A 201 0.78 -10.82 -12.44
CA ASP A 201 1.09 -11.13 -13.84
C ASP A 201 1.72 -9.94 -14.58
N HIS A 202 1.74 -8.75 -13.96
CA HIS A 202 2.49 -7.62 -14.50
C HIS A 202 4.01 -7.85 -14.39
N VAL A 203 4.75 -7.29 -15.34
CA VAL A 203 6.23 -7.30 -15.31
C VAL A 203 6.77 -6.49 -14.12
N GLN A 204 8.00 -6.77 -13.70
CA GLN A 204 8.60 -6.22 -12.47
C GLN A 204 8.53 -4.70 -12.38
N GLY A 205 8.89 -3.98 -13.45
CA GLY A 205 8.85 -2.51 -13.48
C GLY A 205 7.44 -1.95 -13.28
N ARG A 206 6.41 -2.61 -13.85
CA ARG A 206 4.99 -2.22 -13.68
C ARG A 206 4.49 -2.55 -12.28
N LYS A 207 4.82 -3.73 -11.73
CA LYS A 207 4.45 -4.11 -10.35
C LYS A 207 5.02 -3.18 -9.31
N ARG A 208 6.30 -2.81 -9.45
CA ARG A 208 6.95 -1.88 -8.54
C ARG A 208 6.25 -0.52 -8.52
N PHE A 209 5.83 -0.04 -9.70
CA PHE A 209 5.02 1.16 -9.80
C PHE A 209 3.64 0.99 -9.15
N SER A 210 2.95 -0.13 -9.38
CA SER A 210 1.69 -0.46 -8.69
C SER A 210 1.85 -0.45 -7.17
N TYR A 211 2.89 -1.07 -6.61
CA TYR A 211 3.13 -1.05 -5.17
C TYR A 211 3.29 0.37 -4.64
N ALA A 212 4.09 1.20 -5.30
CA ALA A 212 4.28 2.61 -4.90
C ALA A 212 2.98 3.42 -5.03
N HIS A 213 2.16 3.12 -6.05
CA HIS A 213 0.86 3.73 -6.26
C HIS A 213 -0.12 3.37 -5.13
N GLU A 214 -0.31 2.08 -4.84
CA GLU A 214 -1.18 1.65 -3.74
C GLU A 214 -0.68 2.15 -2.37
N TYR A 215 0.63 2.30 -2.22
CA TYR A 215 1.20 2.89 -1.03
C TYR A 215 0.81 4.36 -0.85
N ALA A 216 0.63 5.10 -1.96
CA ALA A 216 0.09 6.46 -1.91
C ALA A 216 -1.30 6.47 -1.27
N HIS A 217 -2.18 5.54 -1.65
CA HIS A 217 -3.52 5.43 -1.05
C HIS A 217 -3.47 5.10 0.43
N ALA A 218 -2.56 4.23 0.86
CA ALA A 218 -2.36 3.95 2.28
C ALA A 218 -1.95 5.20 3.08
N LEU A 219 -1.15 6.08 2.48
CA LEU A 219 -0.69 7.33 3.10
C LEU A 219 -1.75 8.44 3.10
N LEU A 220 -2.51 8.59 2.00
CA LEU A 220 -3.31 9.77 1.69
C LEU A 220 -4.82 9.54 1.67
N ASP A 221 -5.27 8.30 1.49
CA ASP A 221 -6.67 7.93 1.22
C ASP A 221 -7.24 6.92 2.24
N ARG A 222 -6.56 6.77 3.38
CA ARG A 222 -6.86 5.77 4.43
C ARG A 222 -8.21 5.90 5.12
N ASP A 223 -8.96 6.96 4.86
CA ASP A 223 -10.34 7.11 5.32
C ASP A 223 -11.31 6.23 4.50
N ARG A 224 -10.85 5.69 3.37
CA ARG A 224 -11.55 4.69 2.56
C ARG A 224 -11.22 3.28 3.04
N THR A 225 -12.24 2.43 3.15
CA THR A 225 -12.07 1.00 3.46
C THR A 225 -11.33 0.25 2.35
N ALA A 226 -11.53 0.64 1.10
CA ALA A 226 -10.88 0.05 -0.05
C ALA A 226 -10.71 1.09 -1.18
N THR A 227 -9.64 0.95 -1.95
CA THR A 227 -9.42 1.61 -3.24
C THR A 227 -9.01 0.55 -4.25
N VAL A 228 -9.52 0.66 -5.48
CA VAL A 228 -9.19 -0.28 -6.57
C VAL A 228 -8.72 0.55 -7.76
N SER A 229 -7.50 0.28 -8.22
CA SER A 229 -6.88 1.05 -9.29
C SER A 229 -7.10 0.32 -10.63
N THR A 230 -7.92 0.92 -11.49
CA THR A 230 -8.33 0.34 -12.79
C THR A 230 -8.06 1.29 -13.95
N ARG A 231 -8.25 0.82 -15.18
CA ARG A 231 -8.21 1.70 -16.36
C ARG A 231 -9.34 2.74 -16.35
N ASP A 232 -10.48 2.42 -15.76
CA ASP A 232 -11.69 3.25 -15.82
C ASP A 232 -11.60 4.48 -14.93
N ASN A 233 -10.97 4.35 -13.75
CA ASN A 233 -10.81 5.46 -12.81
C ASN A 233 -9.51 6.25 -13.00
N ALA A 234 -8.61 5.85 -13.91
CA ALA A 234 -7.30 6.49 -14.12
C ALA A 234 -7.34 8.01 -14.36
N SER A 235 -8.48 8.55 -14.79
CA SER A 235 -8.67 9.99 -15.02
C SER A 235 -8.99 10.80 -13.75
N GLU A 236 -9.36 10.13 -12.66
CA GLU A 236 -9.69 10.73 -11.37
C GLU A 236 -8.48 11.46 -10.76
N LEU A 237 -8.76 12.52 -9.98
CA LEU A 237 -7.69 13.33 -9.40
C LEU A 237 -6.92 12.59 -8.30
N ILE A 238 -7.58 11.67 -7.58
CA ILE A 238 -6.94 10.83 -6.56
C ILE A 238 -5.94 9.87 -7.22
N GLU A 239 -6.32 9.23 -8.32
CA GLU A 239 -5.44 8.38 -9.13
C GLU A 239 -4.25 9.16 -9.72
N LYS A 240 -4.48 10.39 -10.20
CA LYS A 240 -3.39 11.28 -10.65
C LYS A 240 -2.43 11.64 -9.52
N ARG A 241 -2.94 11.84 -8.31
CA ARG A 241 -2.11 12.10 -7.11
C ARG A 241 -1.28 10.88 -6.74
N ALA A 242 -1.87 9.69 -6.76
CA ALA A 242 -1.16 8.43 -6.50
C ALA A 242 -0.08 8.14 -7.56
N ASN A 243 -0.37 8.39 -8.84
CA ASN A 243 0.62 8.29 -9.92
C ASN A 243 1.79 9.27 -9.75
N ALA A 244 1.51 10.52 -9.38
CA ALA A 244 2.55 11.51 -9.12
C ALA A 244 3.41 11.13 -7.90
N PHE A 245 2.78 10.63 -6.84
CA PHE A 245 3.49 10.08 -5.68
C PHE A 245 4.39 8.92 -6.08
N ALA A 246 3.88 7.92 -6.79
CA ALA A 246 4.63 6.73 -7.20
C ALA A 246 5.85 7.12 -8.05
N ALA A 247 5.66 8.00 -9.04
CA ALA A 247 6.73 8.48 -9.89
C ALA A 247 7.82 9.22 -9.08
N ALA A 248 7.43 10.09 -8.14
CA ALA A 248 8.38 10.85 -7.33
C ALA A 248 9.06 10.02 -6.22
N LEU A 249 8.36 9.03 -5.66
CA LEU A 249 8.90 8.12 -4.66
C LEU A 249 9.96 7.21 -5.29
N LEU A 250 9.66 6.64 -6.47
CA LEU A 250 10.56 5.72 -7.17
C LEU A 250 11.71 6.43 -7.87
N MET A 251 11.46 7.62 -8.43
CA MET A 251 12.43 8.43 -9.17
C MET A 251 12.47 9.86 -8.60
N PRO A 252 13.16 10.09 -7.47
CA PRO A 252 13.25 11.42 -6.90
C PRO A 252 13.99 12.38 -7.83
N GLY A 253 13.57 13.64 -7.90
CA GLY A 253 14.09 14.59 -8.88
C GLY A 253 15.60 14.82 -8.80
N GLU A 254 16.14 14.91 -7.57
CA GLU A 254 17.58 15.00 -7.34
C GLU A 254 18.31 13.74 -7.81
N GLY A 255 17.82 12.54 -7.48
CA GLY A 255 18.41 11.30 -7.94
C GLY A 255 18.43 11.15 -9.47
N VAL A 256 17.34 11.54 -10.15
CA VAL A 256 17.29 11.56 -11.63
C VAL A 256 18.34 12.54 -12.19
N THR A 257 18.47 13.72 -11.59
CA THR A 257 19.43 14.73 -12.02
C THR A 257 20.87 14.29 -11.79
N GLU A 258 21.17 13.69 -10.64
CA GLU A 258 22.48 13.12 -10.31
C GLU A 258 22.85 11.99 -11.27
N PHE A 259 21.91 11.10 -11.55
CA PHE A 259 22.08 10.01 -12.51
C PHE A 259 22.47 10.54 -13.90
N LEU A 260 21.74 11.53 -14.42
CA LEU A 260 22.04 12.12 -15.73
C LEU A 260 23.38 12.86 -15.73
N ARG A 261 23.72 13.58 -14.65
CA ARG A 261 25.01 14.24 -14.51
C ARG A 261 26.17 13.25 -14.53
N ALA A 262 26.01 12.06 -13.94
CA ALA A 262 27.01 11.01 -13.99
C ALA A 262 27.26 10.49 -15.43
N LEU A 263 26.30 10.67 -16.34
CA LEU A 263 26.41 10.38 -17.76
C LEU A 263 26.85 11.61 -18.60
N ASP A 264 27.15 12.75 -17.96
CA ASP A 264 27.36 14.06 -18.60
C ASP A 264 26.17 14.47 -19.49
N LYS A 265 24.95 14.30 -18.97
CA LYS A 265 23.68 14.60 -19.65
C LYS A 265 22.82 15.59 -18.89
N GLY A 266 21.90 16.23 -19.62
CA GLY A 266 20.82 17.03 -19.04
C GLY A 266 21.23 18.41 -18.53
N LEU A 267 22.47 18.86 -18.78
CA LEU A 267 22.86 20.23 -18.51
C LEU A 267 22.38 21.19 -19.62
N PRO A 268 22.18 22.48 -19.29
CA PRO A 268 21.91 23.50 -20.29
C PRO A 268 23.03 23.57 -21.35
N SER A 269 22.67 24.02 -22.56
CA SER A 269 23.63 24.22 -23.66
C SER A 269 24.70 25.27 -23.36
N ARG A 270 24.48 26.11 -22.35
CA ARG A 270 25.43 27.07 -21.79
C ARG A 270 25.16 27.22 -20.29
N TYR A 271 26.21 27.21 -19.49
CA TYR A 271 26.12 27.57 -18.08
C TYR A 271 27.32 28.41 -17.66
N GLU A 272 27.06 29.32 -16.73
CA GLU A 272 28.07 30.21 -16.14
C GLU A 272 28.39 29.70 -14.75
N GLN A 273 29.66 29.71 -14.39
CA GLN A 273 30.11 29.39 -13.03
C GLN A 273 31.00 30.52 -12.53
N THR A 274 30.62 31.08 -11.38
CA THR A 274 31.42 32.07 -10.67
C THR A 274 32.09 31.38 -9.49
N ILE A 275 33.42 31.49 -9.41
CA ILE A 275 34.23 30.92 -8.33
C ILE A 275 34.88 32.06 -7.55
N PHE A 276 34.85 31.99 -6.22
CA PHE A 276 35.57 32.93 -5.37
C PHE A 276 37.06 32.61 -5.39
N ASP A 277 37.88 33.62 -5.67
CA ASP A 277 39.32 33.51 -5.62
C ASP A 277 39.82 34.08 -4.29
N VAL A 278 40.24 33.18 -3.40
CA VAL A 278 40.76 33.51 -2.07
C VAL A 278 42.05 34.32 -2.15
N ALA A 279 42.86 34.14 -3.20
CA ALA A 279 44.13 34.84 -3.33
C ALA A 279 43.96 36.31 -3.76
N THR A 280 42.87 36.61 -4.48
CA THR A 280 42.59 37.97 -4.99
C THR A 280 41.41 38.64 -4.29
N GLU A 281 40.75 37.95 -3.35
CA GLU A 281 39.44 38.31 -2.78
C GLU A 281 38.40 38.66 -3.86
N GLY A 282 38.58 38.08 -5.05
CA GLY A 282 37.85 38.41 -6.27
C GLY A 282 36.90 37.29 -6.71
N ARG A 283 36.28 37.50 -7.88
CA ARG A 283 35.46 36.48 -8.54
C ARG A 283 36.06 36.11 -9.90
N ILE A 284 36.01 34.82 -10.23
CA ILE A 284 36.35 34.28 -11.54
C ILE A 284 35.06 33.80 -12.18
N ASP A 285 34.63 34.47 -13.24
CA ASP A 285 33.47 34.09 -14.04
C ASP A 285 33.93 33.20 -15.20
N THR A 286 33.44 31.96 -15.28
CA THR A 286 33.72 31.04 -16.40
C THR A 286 32.43 30.67 -17.12
N GLN A 287 32.49 30.63 -18.44
CA GLN A 287 31.39 30.15 -19.29
C GLN A 287 31.79 28.80 -19.89
N THR A 288 31.01 27.77 -19.60
CA THR A 288 31.20 26.45 -20.20
C THR A 288 30.16 26.23 -21.30
N ARG A 289 30.63 25.80 -22.47
CA ARG A 289 29.78 25.40 -23.61
C ARG A 289 30.05 23.94 -23.93
N PRO A 290 29.16 23.02 -23.52
CA PRO A 290 29.26 21.63 -23.93
C PRO A 290 29.26 21.48 -25.44
N VAL A 291 29.87 20.40 -25.94
CA VAL A 291 29.86 20.06 -27.37
C VAL A 291 28.40 19.97 -27.84
N PRO A 292 28.04 20.55 -29.01
CA PRO A 292 26.67 20.49 -29.51
C PRO A 292 26.10 19.07 -29.51
N GLY A 293 24.92 18.89 -28.93
CA GLY A 293 24.23 17.59 -28.83
C GLY A 293 24.74 16.66 -27.71
N SER A 294 25.86 16.94 -27.06
CA SER A 294 26.39 16.10 -25.96
C SER A 294 25.39 15.93 -24.82
N GLN A 295 24.69 17.00 -24.46
CA GLN A 295 23.75 17.04 -23.34
C GLN A 295 22.36 16.47 -23.65
N ALA A 296 22.10 16.10 -24.92
CA ALA A 296 20.82 15.52 -25.32
C ALA A 296 20.60 14.18 -24.63
N ILE A 297 19.44 14.02 -24.00
CA ILE A 297 18.99 12.78 -23.38
C ILE A 297 18.47 11.85 -24.48
N THR A 298 19.09 10.69 -24.62
CA THR A 298 18.80 9.70 -25.65
C THR A 298 17.90 8.58 -25.11
N HIS A 299 17.42 7.71 -26.01
CA HIS A 299 16.68 6.50 -25.64
C HIS A 299 17.54 5.54 -24.80
N GLN A 300 18.87 5.53 -24.99
CA GLN A 300 19.78 4.73 -24.17
C GLN A 300 19.85 5.28 -22.74
N ASP A 301 19.96 6.60 -22.59
CA ASP A 301 19.98 7.27 -21.28
C ASP A 301 18.66 7.04 -20.53
N ALA A 302 17.51 7.13 -21.23
CA ALA A 302 16.20 6.85 -20.65
C ALA A 302 16.04 5.36 -20.25
N ALA A 303 16.60 4.43 -21.02
CA ALA A 303 16.58 3.02 -20.70
C ALA A 303 17.47 2.68 -19.50
N LEU A 304 18.68 3.26 -19.41
CA LEU A 304 19.54 3.13 -18.24
C LEU A 304 18.89 3.75 -16.99
N LEU A 305 18.22 4.89 -17.12
CA LEU A 305 17.47 5.51 -16.03
C LEU A 305 16.34 4.59 -15.54
N ALA A 306 15.60 3.99 -16.47
CA ALA A 306 14.53 3.03 -16.17
C ALA A 306 15.07 1.82 -15.39
N HIS A 307 16.18 1.25 -15.85
CA HIS A 307 16.86 0.14 -15.17
C HIS A 307 17.34 0.55 -13.77
N HIS A 308 18.03 1.69 -13.67
CA HIS A 308 18.58 2.17 -12.41
C HIS A 308 17.51 2.31 -11.32
N PHE A 309 16.35 2.90 -11.63
CA PHE A 309 15.25 3.07 -10.67
C PHE A 309 14.27 1.89 -10.59
N GLY A 310 14.46 0.88 -11.44
CA GLY A 310 13.62 -0.32 -11.48
C GLY A 310 12.23 -0.10 -12.07
N VAL A 311 12.04 0.88 -12.95
CA VAL A 311 10.72 1.25 -13.52
C VAL A 311 10.64 0.94 -15.01
N SER A 312 9.44 1.03 -15.60
CA SER A 312 9.31 0.89 -17.06
C SER A 312 9.97 2.05 -17.81
N TYR A 313 10.37 1.80 -19.07
CA TYR A 313 10.89 2.84 -19.96
C TYR A 313 9.94 4.04 -20.10
N GLN A 314 8.63 3.79 -20.20
CA GLN A 314 7.65 4.87 -20.29
C GLN A 314 7.60 5.70 -19.00
N ALA A 315 7.62 5.06 -17.83
CA ALA A 315 7.61 5.76 -16.55
C ALA A 315 8.83 6.66 -16.39
N ALA A 316 10.03 6.18 -16.76
CA ALA A 316 11.25 6.98 -16.77
C ALA A 316 11.16 8.17 -17.73
N THR A 317 10.65 7.94 -18.94
CA THR A 317 10.49 8.99 -19.97
C THR A 317 9.50 10.07 -19.53
N TYR A 318 8.35 9.70 -18.99
CA TYR A 318 7.40 10.68 -18.43
C TYR A 318 7.97 11.40 -17.21
N ARG A 319 8.80 10.74 -16.39
CA ARG A 319 9.46 11.39 -15.26
C ARG A 319 10.43 12.47 -15.73
N LEU A 320 11.26 12.18 -16.73
CA LEU A 320 12.14 13.18 -17.36
C LEU A 320 11.35 14.41 -17.82
N LYS A 321 10.18 14.19 -18.43
CA LYS A 321 9.30 15.29 -18.85
C LYS A 321 8.72 16.06 -17.67
N SER A 322 8.27 15.38 -16.62
CA SER A 322 7.71 16.00 -15.41
C SER A 322 8.71 16.89 -14.66
N LEU A 323 10.00 16.52 -14.71
CA LEU A 323 11.11 17.28 -14.12
C LEU A 323 11.63 18.39 -15.04
N ASN A 324 11.01 18.60 -16.20
CA ASN A 324 11.44 19.55 -17.23
C ASN A 324 12.87 19.31 -17.74
N LEU A 325 13.35 18.07 -17.69
CA LEU A 325 14.66 17.66 -18.23
C LEU A 325 14.58 17.42 -19.75
N VAL A 326 13.38 17.16 -20.26
CA VAL A 326 13.08 17.09 -21.69
C VAL A 326 11.84 17.92 -22.02
N SER A 327 11.80 18.49 -23.22
CA SER A 327 10.64 19.16 -23.78
C SER A 327 9.55 18.16 -24.21
N GLN A 328 8.36 18.66 -24.55
CA GLN A 328 7.26 17.80 -25.04
C GLN A 328 7.63 17.05 -26.34
N PRO A 329 8.26 17.69 -27.36
CA PRO A 329 8.69 16.97 -28.56
C PRO A 329 9.77 15.92 -28.29
N GLU A 330 10.71 16.22 -27.40
CA GLU A 330 11.77 15.26 -27.02
C GLU A 330 11.18 14.05 -26.28
N CYS A 331 10.23 14.27 -25.37
CA CYS A 331 9.50 13.19 -24.69
C CYS A 331 8.77 12.29 -25.69
N ALA A 332 8.04 12.86 -26.66
CA ALA A 332 7.34 12.09 -27.69
C ALA A 332 8.34 11.24 -28.51
N LYS A 333 9.45 11.85 -28.93
CA LYS A 333 10.52 11.15 -29.66
C LYS A 333 11.16 10.02 -28.84
N LEU A 334 11.31 10.18 -27.53
CA LEU A 334 11.82 9.11 -26.66
C LEU A 334 10.84 7.94 -26.58
N LEU A 335 9.53 8.22 -26.48
CA LEU A 335 8.48 7.20 -26.43
C LEU A 335 8.39 6.41 -27.74
N GLU A 336 8.51 7.07 -28.89
CA GLU A 336 8.58 6.40 -30.21
C GLU A 336 9.76 5.43 -30.32
N ARG A 337 10.81 5.66 -29.52
CA ARG A 337 12.05 4.85 -29.50
C ARG A 337 12.15 3.89 -28.33
N GLU A 338 11.02 3.52 -27.73
CA GLU A 338 10.97 2.54 -26.64
C GLU A 338 11.58 1.19 -27.05
N SER A 339 11.34 0.73 -28.28
CA SER A 339 11.86 -0.55 -28.77
C SER A 339 13.39 -0.56 -28.85
N GLU A 340 14.02 0.53 -29.31
CA GLU A 340 15.48 0.64 -29.30
C GLU A 340 16.04 0.78 -27.89
N GLY A 341 15.35 1.49 -26.98
CA GLY A 341 15.74 1.57 -25.57
C GLY A 341 15.73 0.19 -24.89
N LYS A 342 14.67 -0.60 -25.12
CA LYS A 342 14.57 -1.97 -24.63
C LYS A 342 15.59 -2.89 -25.30
N GLY A 343 15.80 -2.76 -26.61
CA GLY A 343 16.83 -3.51 -27.33
C GLY A 343 18.24 -3.23 -26.82
N PHE A 344 18.52 -2.00 -26.37
CA PHE A 344 19.78 -1.66 -25.72
C PHE A 344 19.96 -2.36 -24.37
N LEU A 345 18.92 -2.40 -23.52
CA LEU A 345 18.98 -3.15 -22.25
C LEU A 345 19.09 -4.66 -22.49
N ASP A 346 18.41 -5.19 -23.51
CA ASP A 346 18.49 -6.60 -23.88
C ASP A 346 19.90 -6.98 -24.34
N PHE A 347 20.53 -6.13 -25.16
CA PHE A 347 21.93 -6.30 -25.56
C PHE A 347 22.88 -6.38 -24.35
N LEU A 348 22.61 -5.62 -23.30
CA LEU A 348 23.35 -5.65 -22.03
C LEU A 348 22.90 -6.76 -21.07
N ARG A 349 21.88 -7.55 -21.42
CA ARG A 349 21.23 -8.57 -20.58
C ARG A 349 20.63 -8.02 -19.29
N MET A 350 20.12 -6.80 -19.36
CA MET A 350 19.52 -6.05 -18.25
C MET A 350 17.99 -5.93 -18.39
N LEU A 351 17.41 -6.26 -19.54
CA LEU A 351 15.97 -6.11 -19.77
C LEU A 351 15.13 -7.02 -18.85
N ASP A 352 15.63 -8.22 -18.57
CA ASP A 352 14.99 -9.20 -17.68
C ASP A 352 14.76 -8.65 -16.26
N ASP A 353 15.57 -7.71 -15.79
CA ASP A 353 15.40 -7.09 -14.47
C ASP A 353 14.09 -6.27 -14.38
N LEU A 354 13.56 -5.82 -15.53
CA LEU A 354 12.37 -4.97 -15.61
C LEU A 354 11.15 -5.69 -16.22
N ASP A 355 11.38 -6.42 -17.31
CA ASP A 355 10.31 -6.93 -18.19
C ASP A 355 10.07 -8.44 -18.03
N LYS A 356 10.88 -9.14 -17.22
CA LYS A 356 10.65 -10.57 -16.94
C LYS A 356 9.44 -10.76 -16.01
N PRO A 357 8.48 -11.62 -16.37
CA PRO A 357 7.47 -12.07 -15.42
C PRO A 357 8.13 -12.78 -14.24
N GLU A 358 7.56 -12.59 -13.06
CA GLU A 358 8.09 -13.24 -11.87
C GLU A 358 7.70 -14.72 -11.84
N SER A 359 8.60 -15.58 -11.33
CA SER A 359 8.28 -16.99 -11.15
C SER A 359 7.11 -17.14 -10.18
N ARG A 360 6.12 -17.97 -10.52
CA ARG A 360 4.97 -18.29 -9.64
C ARG A 360 5.40 -18.78 -8.26
N GLU A 361 6.59 -19.39 -8.13
CA GLU A 361 7.14 -19.79 -6.84
C GLU A 361 7.42 -18.62 -5.89
N ARG A 362 7.60 -17.40 -6.43
CA ARG A 362 7.79 -16.17 -5.66
C ARG A 362 6.48 -15.43 -5.37
N GLN A 363 5.34 -15.96 -5.81
CA GLN A 363 4.04 -15.37 -5.48
C GLN A 363 3.81 -15.34 -3.96
N ASP A 364 3.33 -14.19 -3.47
CA ASP A 364 3.07 -13.92 -2.06
C ASP A 364 4.30 -14.09 -1.14
N ARG A 365 5.53 -14.05 -1.66
CA ARG A 365 6.73 -14.38 -0.90
C ARG A 365 6.86 -13.56 0.39
N GLU A 366 6.62 -12.25 0.33
CA GLU A 366 6.72 -11.34 1.47
C GLU A 366 5.68 -11.69 2.54
N LEU A 367 4.43 -11.89 2.14
CA LEU A 367 3.33 -12.29 3.04
C LEU A 367 3.60 -13.67 3.67
N LYS A 368 3.97 -14.66 2.84
CA LYS A 368 4.29 -16.02 3.30
C LYS A 368 5.45 -16.00 4.29
N SER A 369 6.51 -15.26 4.01
CA SER A 369 7.69 -15.14 4.88
C SER A 369 7.31 -14.60 6.27
N GLN A 370 6.53 -13.52 6.33
CA GLN A 370 6.09 -12.93 7.59
C GLN A 370 5.22 -13.89 8.42
N ILE A 371 4.24 -14.55 7.77
CA ILE A 371 3.34 -15.48 8.46
C ILE A 371 4.11 -16.71 8.94
N VAL A 372 5.03 -17.26 8.14
CA VAL A 372 5.87 -18.40 8.54
C VAL A 372 6.72 -18.04 9.75
N HIS A 373 7.35 -16.86 9.76
CA HIS A 373 8.12 -16.40 10.91
C HIS A 373 7.26 -16.30 12.17
N LEU A 374 6.08 -15.67 12.08
CA LEU A 374 5.13 -15.58 13.19
C LEU A 374 4.65 -16.95 13.67
N ALA A 375 4.38 -17.88 12.73
CA ALA A 375 3.88 -19.21 13.04
C ALA A 375 4.95 -20.07 13.75
N ILE A 376 6.20 -20.02 13.29
CA ILE A 376 7.31 -20.72 13.94
C ILE A 376 7.51 -20.16 15.36
N GLU A 377 7.51 -18.83 15.52
CA GLU A 377 7.68 -18.22 16.84
C GLU A 377 6.51 -18.55 17.79
N ALA A 378 5.27 -18.56 17.28
CA ALA A 378 4.09 -18.95 18.07
C ALA A 378 4.15 -20.42 18.48
N TYR A 379 4.62 -21.30 17.59
CA TYR A 379 4.80 -22.71 17.91
C TYR A 379 5.91 -22.93 18.95
N ARG A 380 7.02 -22.20 18.82
CA ARG A 380 8.13 -22.22 19.77
C ARG A 380 7.69 -21.83 21.18
N ARG A 381 6.80 -20.84 21.31
CA ARG A 381 6.17 -20.40 22.56
C ARG A 381 4.98 -21.24 23.02
N GLU A 382 4.66 -22.32 22.31
CA GLU A 382 3.53 -23.21 22.60
C GLU A 382 2.13 -22.56 22.50
N GLU A 383 2.05 -21.39 21.85
CA GLU A 383 0.80 -20.67 21.60
C GLU A 383 -0.06 -21.33 20.51
N ILE A 384 0.58 -22.12 19.63
CA ILE A 384 -0.12 -22.90 18.61
C ILE A 384 0.35 -24.36 18.58
N SER A 385 -0.56 -25.25 18.21
CA SER A 385 -0.27 -26.68 18.09
C SER A 385 0.42 -27.04 16.78
N ARG A 386 1.04 -28.22 16.74
CA ARG A 386 1.56 -28.83 15.51
C ARG A 386 0.47 -28.96 14.42
N GLY A 387 -0.76 -29.25 14.82
CA GLY A 387 -1.91 -29.31 13.91
C GLY A 387 -2.20 -27.96 13.26
N LYS A 388 -2.15 -26.87 14.04
CA LYS A 388 -2.33 -25.51 13.52
C LYS A 388 -1.22 -25.12 12.52
N LEU A 389 0.03 -25.53 12.76
CA LEU A 389 1.10 -25.35 11.78
C LEU A 389 0.83 -26.05 10.44
N LEU A 390 0.30 -27.29 10.47
CA LEU A 390 -0.08 -28.01 9.25
C LEU A 390 -1.23 -27.35 8.50
N ASP A 391 -2.20 -26.78 9.22
CA ASP A 391 -3.29 -26.06 8.57
C ASP A 391 -2.81 -24.73 7.97
N LEU A 392 -1.91 -24.02 8.64
CA LEU A 392 -1.24 -22.85 8.08
C LEU A 392 -0.41 -23.20 6.84
N SER A 393 0.32 -24.32 6.84
CA SER A 393 1.11 -24.71 5.67
C SER A 393 0.24 -24.98 4.44
N LYS A 394 -0.96 -25.55 4.62
CA LYS A 394 -1.93 -25.73 3.52
C LYS A 394 -2.38 -24.37 2.96
N LYS A 395 -2.74 -23.42 3.83
CA LYS A 395 -3.16 -22.06 3.42
C LYS A 395 -2.04 -21.30 2.70
N LEU A 396 -0.79 -21.49 3.14
CA LEU A 396 0.40 -20.88 2.57
C LEU A 396 0.92 -21.60 1.31
N GLU A 397 0.32 -22.76 0.96
CA GLU A 397 0.79 -23.64 -0.12
C GLU A 397 2.27 -24.04 0.05
N LEU A 398 2.67 -24.34 1.29
CA LEU A 398 4.03 -24.76 1.64
C LEU A 398 4.04 -26.22 2.11
N PRO A 399 5.16 -26.96 1.90
CA PRO A 399 5.28 -28.34 2.38
C PRO A 399 5.22 -28.41 3.92
N GLY A 400 4.08 -28.88 4.46
CA GLY A 400 3.82 -28.89 5.90
C GLY A 400 4.82 -29.67 6.73
N ARG A 401 5.32 -30.81 6.21
CA ARG A 401 6.39 -31.58 6.86
C ARG A 401 7.65 -30.73 7.04
N LYS A 402 8.03 -29.96 6.02
CA LYS A 402 9.22 -29.11 6.08
C LYS A 402 9.05 -27.95 7.05
N LEU A 403 7.85 -27.35 7.09
CA LEU A 403 7.54 -26.29 8.06
C LEU A 403 7.63 -26.79 9.50
N ILE A 404 7.13 -28.01 9.79
CA ILE A 404 7.28 -28.63 11.11
C ILE A 404 8.75 -28.86 11.44
N GLU A 405 9.53 -29.46 10.54
CA GLU A 405 10.96 -29.71 10.75
C GLU A 405 11.70 -28.40 11.10
N LEU A 406 11.40 -27.31 10.41
CA LEU A 406 11.96 -25.99 10.70
C LEU A 406 11.49 -25.44 12.06
N ALA A 407 10.22 -25.61 12.40
CA ALA A 407 9.66 -25.13 13.67
C ALA A 407 10.17 -25.92 14.89
N GLU A 408 10.40 -27.23 14.74
CA GLU A 408 10.99 -28.10 15.75
C GLU A 408 12.47 -27.76 15.97
N ALA A 409 13.22 -27.46 14.91
CA ALA A 409 14.64 -27.07 15.03
C ALA A 409 14.82 -25.80 15.89
N VAL A 410 13.94 -24.80 15.77
CA VAL A 410 14.03 -23.54 16.54
C VAL A 410 13.57 -23.72 18.00
N LYS A 411 12.90 -24.83 18.37
CA LYS A 411 12.63 -25.14 19.79
C LYS A 411 13.89 -25.57 20.55
N GLU A 412 14.93 -26.00 19.84
CA GLU A 412 16.19 -26.45 20.42
C GLU A 412 17.19 -25.30 20.64
N ASP A 413 16.94 -24.13 20.04
CA ASP A 413 17.66 -22.86 20.23
C ASP A 413 17.10 -22.06 21.44
#